data_AF-A0A1Q6A5S7-F1
#
_entry.id   AF-A0A1Q6A5S7-F1
#
_cell.length_a   1.000
_cell.length_b   1.000
_cell.length_c   1.000
_cell.angle_alpha   90.00
_cell.angle_beta   90.00
_cell.angle_gamma   90.00
#
_symmetry.space_group_name_H-M   'P 1'
#
loop_
_entity.id
_entity.type
_entity.pdbx_description
1 polymer ?
#
loop_
_entity_poly.entity_id
_entity_poly.type
_entity_poly.pdbx_seq_one_letter_code
_entity_poly.pdbx_strand_id
1 'polypeptide(L)' 'MMQYACIKQIEIIGEAANHISPKIKSDYPDIAWTEIVGMRHVLVHEYFGLL' A
#
# COMPACT_ATOMS: atom_id res chain seq x y z
N MET A 1 -19.38 5.37 0.56
CA MET A 1 -18.63 6.33 1.42
C MET A 1 -17.53 5.64 2.24
N MET A 2 -17.82 4.61 3.06
CA MET A 2 -16.80 3.95 3.89
C MET A 2 -15.74 3.19 3.07
N GLN A 3 -16.14 2.48 2.00
CA GLN A 3 -15.21 1.74 1.14
C GLN A 3 -14.15 2.63 0.49
N TYR A 4 -14.55 3.78 -0.07
CA TYR A 4 -13.59 4.75 -0.62
C TYR A 4 -12.61 5.28 0.43
N ALA A 5 -13.08 5.54 1.66
CA ALA A 5 -12.20 5.96 2.73
C ALA A 5 -11.17 4.86 3.06
N CYS A 6 -11.59 3.60 3.16
CA CYS A 6 -10.68 2.47 3.37
C CYS A 6 -9.65 2.34 2.24
N ILE A 7 -10.07 2.40 0.98
CA ILE A 7 -9.18 2.33 -0.18
C ILE A 7 -8.15 3.45 -0.13
N LYS A 8 -8.58 4.69 0.12
CA LYS A 8 -7.68 5.84 0.21
C LYS A 8 -6.66 5.69 1.34
N GLN A 9 -7.06 5.14 2.49
CA GLN A 9 -6.13 4.87 3.60
C GLN A 9 -5.09 3.81 3.22
N ILE A 10 -5.51 2.76 2.51
CA ILE A 10 -4.59 1.72 2.05
C ILE A 10 -3.57 2.29 1.05
N GLU A 11 -3.98 3.16 0.14
CA GLU A 11 -3.06 3.85 -0.78
C GLU A 11 -2.03 4.70 -0.02
N ILE A 12 -2.45 5.42 1.02
CA ILE A 12 -1.56 6.24 1.86
C ILE A 12 -0.53 5.36 2.58
N ILE A 13 -0.95 4.21 3.10
CA ILE A 13 -0.07 3.24 3.77
C ILE A 13 0.97 2.70 2.77
N GLY A 14 0.55 2.32 1.56
CA GLY A 14 1.45 1.84 0.51
C GLY A 14 2.50 2.88 0.10
N GLU A 15 2.09 4.14 -0.05
CA GLU A 15 2.99 5.25 -0.36
C GLU A 15 3.99 5.53 0.77
N ALA A 16 3.53 5.51 2.02
CA ALA A 16 4.39 5.66 3.19
C ALA A 16 5.42 4.52 3.26
N ALA A 17 4.99 3.27 3.06
CA ALA A 17 5.87 2.12 3.04
C ALA A 17 6.94 2.20 1.93
N ASN A 18 6.62 2.80 0.78
CA ASN A 18 7.57 2.99 -0.31
C ASN A 18 8.74 3.90 0.11
N HIS A 19 8.44 4.94 0.89
CA HIS A 19 9.42 5.92 1.37
C HIS A 19 10.25 5.47 2.58
N ILE A 20 9.89 4.35 3.23
CA ILE A 20 10.69 3.81 4.33
C ILE A 20 12.06 3.36 3.81
N SER A 21 13.11 3.74 4.55
CA SER A 21 14.50 3.45 4.16
C SER A 21 14.77 1.94 4.09
N PRO A 22 15.68 1.49 3.21
CA PRO A 22 16.07 0.08 3.11
C PRO A 22 16.59 -0.49 4.43
N LYS A 23 17.27 0.33 5.25
CA LYS A 23 17.75 -0.06 6.57
C LYS A 23 16.61 -0.49 7.48
N ILE A 24 15.58 0.35 7.60
CA ILE A 24 14.40 0.02 8.43
C ILE A 24 13.69 -1.22 7.88
N LYS A 25 13.55 -1.34 6.55
CA LYS A 25 12.95 -2.54 5.96
C LYS A 25 13.72 -3.81 6.30
N SER A 26 15.05 -3.73 6.32
CA SER A 26 15.93 -4.84 6.72
C SER A 26 15.90 -5.14 8.21
N ASP A 27 15.68 -4.13 9.06
CA ASP A 27 15.57 -4.29 10.52
C ASP A 27 14.25 -4.97 10.91
N TYR A 28 13.22 -4.93 10.04
CA TYR A 28 11.91 -5.54 10.25
C TYR A 28 11.52 -6.44 9.06
N PRO A 29 12.20 -7.58 8.84
CA PRO A 29 11.97 -8.44 7.69
C PRO A 29 10.64 -9.20 7.76
N ASP A 30 10.02 -9.33 8.94
CA ASP A 30 8.73 -10.00 9.13
C ASP A 30 7.55 -9.20 8.55
N ILE A 31 7.78 -7.91 8.25
CA ILE A 31 6.80 -7.06 7.60
C ILE A 31 6.92 -7.24 6.08
N ALA A 32 5.78 -7.54 5.44
CA ALA A 32 5.65 -7.74 4.00
C ALA A 32 5.75 -6.41 3.21
N TRP A 33 6.90 -5.73 3.29
CA TRP A 33 7.10 -4.39 2.72
C TRP A 33 6.81 -4.32 1.22
N THR A 34 7.24 -5.34 0.48
CA THR A 34 7.07 -5.41 -0.98
C THR A 34 5.59 -5.49 -1.35
N GLU A 35 4.85 -6.32 -0.63
CA GLU A 35 3.41 -6.52 -0.81
C GLU A 35 2.62 -5.26 -0.44
N ILE A 36 2.99 -4.58 0.66
CA ILE A 36 2.36 -3.33 1.10
C ILE A 36 2.56 -2.22 0.05
N VAL A 37 3.76 -2.10 -0.52
CA VAL A 37 4.03 -1.15 -1.61
C VAL A 37 3.27 -1.55 -2.88
N GLY A 38 3.25 -2.85 -3.18
CA GLY A 38 2.56 -3.42 -4.35
C GLY A 38 1.04 -3.23 -4.33
N MET A 39 0.41 -3.21 -3.14
CA MET A 39 -1.03 -2.99 -2.99
C MET A 39 -1.50 -1.66 -3.60
N ARG A 40 -0.67 -0.62 -3.59
CA ARG A 40 -0.99 0.65 -4.28
C ARG A 40 -1.19 0.44 -5.78
N HIS A 41 -0.33 -0.35 -6.42
CA HIS A 41 -0.43 -0.61 -7.85
C HIS A 41 -1.69 -1.41 -8.19
N VAL A 42 -2.03 -2.40 -7.35
CA VAL A 42 -3.27 -3.18 -7.50
C VAL A 42 -4.49 -2.27 -7.35
N LEU A 43 -4.57 -1.43 -6.33
CA LEU A 43 -5.73 -0.54 -6.13
C LEU A 43 -5.90 0.51 -7.22
N VAL A 44 -4.80 0.99 -7.82
CA VAL A 44 -4.84 2.01 -8.88
C VAL A 44 -5.10 1.40 -10.27
N HIS A 45 -4.63 0.17 -10.54
CA HIS A 45 -4.83 -0.50 -11.83
C HIS A 45 -6.09 -1.39 -11.86
N GLU A 46 -6.41 -2.03 -10.75
CA GLU A 46 -7.64 -2.79 -10.54
C GLU A 46 -8.69 -1.97 -9.78
N TYR A 47 -8.94 -0.73 -10.23
CA TYR A 47 -10.29 -0.17 -10.12
C TYR A 47 -11.20 -1.07 -11.00
N PHE A 48 -11.47 -2.27 -10.51
CA PHE A 48 -12.41 -3.26 -11.02
C PHE A 48 -13.77 -2.57 -11.15
N GLY A 49 -14.07 -1.90 -12.26
CA GLY A 49 -15.43 -1.56 -12.69
C GLY A 49 -16.45 -1.11 -11.63
N LEU A 50 -16.04 -0.43 -10.56
CA LEU A 50 -16.88 -0.01 -9.43
C LEU A 50 -17.29 1.48 -9.55
N LEU A 51 -17.27 2.01 -10.78
CA LEU A 51 -17.97 3.23 -11.17
C LEU A 51 -19.18 2.86 -12.02
#